data_AF-A0A7Y5RPN5-F1
#
_entry.id   AF-A0A7Y5RPN5-F1
#
_cell.length_a   1.000
_cell.length_b   1.000
_cell.length_c   1.000
_cell.angle_alpha   90.00
_cell.angle_beta   90.00
_cell.angle_gamma   90.00
#
_symmetry.space_group_name_H-M   'P 1'
#
loop_
_entity.id
_entity.type
_entity.pdbx_description
1 polymer ?
#
loop_
_entity_poly.entity_id
_entity_poly.type
_entity_poly.pdbx_seq_one_letter_code
_entity_poly.pdbx_strand_id
1 'polypeptide(L)'
;RKEEAGQLAEGDRAPTDLKPGLDTSYWRLMSDEVVNLVQQNLPENLTFDDKLLYALNYGVIRDNPDFAWAAKIIKPFLPAAAEHPKYRVVYLHQRLNQVYRKILKVDTLKNMMADLERIKKAIDDAPGERAEAIKHRDHLINEKIDTQADKDKLLKLYAQVDADLEGLKLMEQKNREGGLGGKEDRQRYITLTQNNEKRHEEINHILERNKEIEEIRTADHQADQLLSDLIQLRADKRNKERDMEKEKGAVHNISVSDVKAGLEEEVGKMKGNGRLTARLGKAAQISLPLEERDIMTPEKARAAIAEIEEYDPNLFNNRSTKLKGIPGLLISPGIGEGVYDWEGHNLVIPVMYSRTPLASVASAVVLYRVDVDQSYNDRELILSYKNDIKENKKIRSMIKLRQQLIKDYLLWIVKESKGFPLMEKDNRLWIEYRIAPNKYEPKFPADMRGLTLKQQREGLEAETAKNDDSPMSLFRQALYRYLMESENQEVWNAEVFPRLEKAMQGDPNNLDILYSAGAIYRKAKNKRCIELFVEYTKKAPQSWWSKKALEHVTTFK
;
A
#
# COMPACT_ATOMS: atom_id res chain seq x y z
N ARG A 1 -33.56 -2.34 27.76
CA ARG A 1 -32.65 -3.51 27.62
C ARG A 1 -32.84 -4.35 26.35
N LYS A 2 -34.05 -4.78 25.93
CA LYS A 2 -34.23 -5.39 24.58
C LYS A 2 -34.33 -4.35 23.46
N GLU A 3 -34.95 -3.18 23.74
CA GLU A 3 -34.98 -2.04 22.80
C GLU A 3 -33.63 -1.32 22.69
N GLU A 4 -32.83 -1.27 23.77
CA GLU A 4 -31.44 -0.79 23.75
C GLU A 4 -30.47 -1.72 22.98
N ALA A 5 -30.96 -2.89 22.53
CA ALA A 5 -30.22 -3.84 21.70
C ALA A 5 -30.64 -3.79 20.21
N GLY A 6 -31.46 -2.81 19.81
CA GLY A 6 -31.83 -2.61 18.40
C GLY A 6 -32.72 -3.70 17.79
N GLN A 7 -33.45 -4.48 18.59
CA GLN A 7 -34.44 -5.42 18.07
C GLN A 7 -35.80 -4.74 17.92
N LEU A 8 -36.21 -4.48 16.67
CA LEU A 8 -37.52 -3.94 16.31
C LEU A 8 -38.67 -4.96 16.50
N ALA A 9 -39.87 -4.41 16.69
CA ALA A 9 -41.15 -5.09 16.87
C ALA A 9 -41.48 -6.08 15.74
N GLU A 10 -42.21 -7.14 16.07
CA GLU A 10 -42.45 -8.32 15.22
C GLU A 10 -43.36 -8.07 13.98
N GLY A 11 -43.84 -6.85 13.74
CA GLY A 11 -44.86 -6.54 12.72
C GLY A 11 -44.37 -6.20 11.30
N ASP A 12 -43.13 -5.73 11.12
CA ASP A 12 -42.65 -5.18 9.84
C ASP A 12 -41.59 -6.03 9.12
N ARG A 13 -41.39 -7.28 9.54
CA ARG A 13 -40.39 -8.16 8.93
C ARG A 13 -40.94 -8.77 7.64
N ALA A 14 -40.29 -8.49 6.51
CA ALA A 14 -40.52 -9.25 5.29
C ALA A 14 -40.47 -10.76 5.59
N PRO A 15 -41.45 -11.56 5.12
CA PRO A 15 -41.53 -12.99 5.40
C PRO A 15 -40.20 -13.68 5.15
N THR A 16 -39.74 -14.48 6.11
CA THR A 16 -38.41 -15.12 6.10
C THR A 16 -38.16 -15.93 4.82
N ASP A 17 -39.22 -16.42 4.20
CA ASP A 17 -39.21 -17.29 3.03
C ASP A 17 -39.05 -16.55 1.69
N LEU A 18 -39.35 -15.24 1.64
CA LEU A 18 -39.20 -14.42 0.41
C LEU A 18 -37.78 -13.87 0.22
N LYS A 19 -36.98 -13.85 1.30
CA LYS A 19 -35.67 -13.20 1.35
C LYS A 19 -34.61 -13.83 0.41
N PRO A 20 -34.50 -15.17 0.27
CA PRO A 20 -33.52 -15.77 -0.65
C PRO A 20 -33.84 -15.55 -2.14
N GLY A 21 -35.13 -15.46 -2.49
CA GLY A 21 -35.58 -15.19 -3.86
C GLY A 21 -35.26 -13.76 -4.30
N LEU A 22 -35.41 -12.80 -3.38
CA LEU A 22 -35.07 -11.39 -3.60
C LEU A 22 -33.58 -11.19 -3.86
N ASP A 23 -32.71 -11.77 -3.04
CA ASP A 23 -31.25 -11.64 -3.22
C ASP A 23 -30.78 -12.25 -4.55
N THR A 24 -31.33 -13.40 -4.92
CA THR A 24 -31.02 -14.04 -6.21
C THR A 24 -31.45 -13.17 -7.39
N SER A 25 -32.64 -12.57 -7.30
CA SER A 25 -33.17 -11.67 -8.33
C SER A 25 -32.36 -10.38 -8.43
N TYR A 26 -31.97 -9.81 -7.29
CA TYR A 26 -31.11 -8.63 -7.23
C TYR A 26 -29.78 -8.85 -7.95
N TRP A 27 -29.05 -9.92 -7.61
CA TRP A 27 -27.75 -10.19 -8.23
C TRP A 27 -27.85 -10.56 -9.70
N ARG A 28 -28.96 -11.19 -10.13
CA ARG A 28 -29.22 -11.43 -11.56
C ARG A 28 -29.40 -10.10 -12.30
N LEU A 29 -30.24 -9.21 -11.77
CA LEU A 29 -30.42 -7.87 -12.32
C LEU A 29 -29.11 -7.11 -12.39
N MET A 30 -28.29 -7.12 -11.32
CA MET A 30 -26.98 -6.45 -11.33
C MET A 30 -26.04 -7.03 -12.39
N SER A 31 -26.04 -8.35 -12.57
CA SER A 31 -25.26 -9.00 -13.63
C SER A 31 -25.71 -8.53 -15.01
N ASP A 32 -27.02 -8.57 -15.28
CA ASP A 32 -27.60 -8.16 -16.55
C ASP A 32 -27.31 -6.68 -16.86
N GLU A 33 -27.50 -5.78 -15.88
CA GLU A 33 -27.21 -4.35 -16.01
C GLU A 33 -25.73 -4.08 -16.31
N VAL A 34 -24.79 -4.71 -15.57
CA VAL A 34 -23.35 -4.54 -15.79
C VAL A 34 -22.92 -5.05 -17.17
N VAL A 35 -23.46 -6.20 -17.60
CA VAL A 35 -23.19 -6.77 -18.92
C VAL A 35 -23.75 -5.90 -20.04
N ASN A 36 -24.89 -5.24 -19.83
CA ASN A 36 -25.50 -4.32 -20.78
C ASN A 36 -24.71 -3.01 -20.94
N LEU A 37 -23.81 -2.67 -20.01
CA LEU A 37 -22.87 -1.56 -20.19
C LEU A 37 -21.81 -1.84 -21.26
N VAL A 38 -21.56 -3.11 -21.60
CA VAL A 38 -20.54 -3.49 -22.57
C VAL A 38 -21.04 -3.22 -23.99
N GLN A 39 -20.55 -2.13 -24.58
CA GLN A 39 -20.85 -1.71 -25.95
C GLN A 39 -19.97 -2.42 -26.98
N GLN A 40 -20.39 -2.44 -28.25
CA GLN A 40 -19.59 -3.02 -29.34
C GLN A 40 -18.23 -2.34 -29.54
N ASN A 41 -18.15 -1.03 -29.30
CA ASN A 41 -16.93 -0.24 -29.48
C ASN A 41 -15.95 -0.30 -28.29
N LEU A 42 -16.25 -1.08 -27.25
CA LEU A 42 -15.40 -1.33 -26.06
C LEU A 42 -14.61 -0.08 -25.60
N PRO A 43 -15.26 0.92 -24.97
CA PRO A 43 -14.57 2.13 -24.48
C PRO A 43 -13.47 1.79 -23.45
N GLU A 44 -12.58 2.72 -23.10
CA GLU A 44 -11.54 2.45 -22.09
C GLU A 44 -12.11 2.23 -20.68
N ASN A 45 -13.27 2.80 -20.36
CA ASN A 45 -13.93 2.68 -19.06
C ASN A 45 -15.43 2.48 -19.25
N LEU A 46 -16.04 1.73 -18.33
CA LEU A 46 -17.49 1.67 -18.20
C LEU A 46 -18.00 2.94 -17.54
N THR A 47 -19.14 3.41 -18.01
CA THR A 47 -19.87 4.53 -17.44
C THR A 47 -21.08 3.99 -16.68
N PHE A 48 -21.23 4.38 -15.43
CA PHE A 48 -22.32 3.95 -14.57
C PHE A 48 -23.22 5.15 -14.31
N ASP A 49 -24.52 4.98 -14.52
CA ASP A 49 -25.48 6.00 -14.11
C ASP A 49 -25.66 6.00 -12.58
N ASP A 50 -26.29 7.05 -12.06
CA ASP A 50 -26.51 7.14 -10.61
C ASP A 50 -27.29 5.93 -10.08
N LYS A 51 -28.35 5.48 -10.77
CA LYS A 51 -29.23 4.41 -10.26
C LYS A 51 -28.43 3.13 -10.04
N LEU A 52 -27.60 2.77 -11.02
CA LEU A 52 -26.73 1.62 -10.95
C LEU A 52 -25.62 1.80 -9.93
N LEU A 53 -25.10 3.01 -9.71
CA LEU A 53 -24.14 3.28 -8.64
C LEU A 53 -24.73 3.05 -7.24
N TYR A 54 -25.96 3.49 -6.97
CA TYR A 54 -26.64 3.22 -5.69
C TYR A 54 -26.88 1.72 -5.50
N ALA A 55 -27.32 1.04 -6.56
CA ALA A 55 -27.56 -0.40 -6.51
C ALA A 55 -26.25 -1.17 -6.28
N LEU A 56 -25.24 -1.00 -7.15
CA LEU A 56 -23.97 -1.72 -7.05
C LEU A 56 -23.23 -1.44 -5.76
N ASN A 57 -23.11 -0.19 -5.31
CA ASN A 57 -22.24 0.11 -4.18
C ASN A 57 -22.94 -0.13 -2.83
N TYR A 58 -24.27 -0.01 -2.77
CA TYR A 58 -25.02 0.00 -1.51
C TYR A 58 -26.24 -0.91 -1.45
N GLY A 59 -26.63 -1.55 -2.55
CA GLY A 59 -27.86 -2.34 -2.64
C GLY A 59 -29.11 -1.47 -2.60
N VAL A 60 -29.00 -0.19 -2.96
CA VAL A 60 -30.10 0.79 -2.84
C VAL A 60 -30.74 1.02 -4.20
N ILE A 61 -32.05 0.75 -4.30
CA ILE A 61 -32.84 1.03 -5.50
C ILE A 61 -33.37 2.46 -5.38
N ARG A 62 -32.64 3.43 -5.94
CA ARG A 62 -32.86 4.88 -5.74
C ARG A 62 -34.29 5.34 -5.98
N ASP A 63 -34.96 4.79 -6.99
CA ASP A 63 -36.30 5.23 -7.39
C ASP A 63 -37.42 4.60 -6.55
N ASN A 64 -37.10 3.62 -5.70
CA ASN A 64 -38.08 2.99 -4.82
C ASN A 64 -38.16 3.78 -3.49
N PRO A 65 -39.35 4.31 -3.10
CA PRO A 65 -39.55 5.06 -1.87
C PRO A 65 -39.08 4.35 -0.59
N ASP A 66 -39.12 3.02 -0.56
CA ASP A 66 -38.72 2.20 0.59
C ASP A 66 -37.22 2.38 0.94
N PHE A 67 -36.42 2.87 -0.01
CA PHE A 67 -34.98 3.12 0.17
C PHE A 67 -34.62 4.60 0.28
N ALA A 68 -35.60 5.51 0.34
CA ALA A 68 -35.35 6.95 0.39
C ALA A 68 -34.48 7.36 1.60
N TRP A 69 -34.67 6.69 2.74
CA TRP A 69 -33.87 6.88 3.95
C TRP A 69 -32.39 6.55 3.71
N ALA A 70 -32.09 5.41 3.09
CA ALA A 70 -30.72 4.95 2.82
C ALA A 70 -30.06 5.85 1.78
N ALA A 71 -30.79 6.20 0.72
CA ALA A 71 -30.32 7.10 -0.32
C ALA A 71 -29.90 8.46 0.25
N LYS A 72 -30.66 9.00 1.23
CA LYS A 72 -30.31 10.27 1.91
C LYS A 72 -28.98 10.19 2.65
N ILE A 73 -28.69 9.07 3.32
CA ILE A 73 -27.44 8.85 4.07
C ILE A 73 -26.26 8.68 3.11
N ILE A 74 -26.45 7.98 1.99
CA ILE A 74 -25.38 7.60 1.05
C ILE A 74 -25.00 8.74 0.10
N LYS A 75 -25.96 9.61 -0.24
CA LYS A 75 -25.79 10.68 -1.23
C LYS A 75 -24.48 11.47 -1.13
N PRO A 76 -23.95 11.83 0.06
CA PRO A 76 -22.68 12.56 0.18
C PRO A 76 -21.44 11.80 -0.30
N PHE A 77 -21.52 10.48 -0.52
CA PHE A 77 -20.38 9.61 -0.78
C PHE A 77 -20.30 9.07 -2.21
N LEU A 78 -21.24 9.45 -3.08
CA LEU A 78 -21.30 9.05 -4.48
C LEU A 78 -20.90 10.21 -5.41
N PRO A 79 -20.18 9.97 -6.52
CA PRO A 79 -19.73 8.65 -7.00
C PRO A 79 -18.46 8.13 -6.30
N ALA A 80 -17.74 8.98 -5.58
CA ALA A 80 -16.53 8.62 -4.85
C ALA A 80 -16.49 9.26 -3.46
N ALA A 81 -15.97 8.53 -2.47
CA ALA A 81 -15.68 9.07 -1.16
C ALA A 81 -14.48 10.01 -1.26
N ALA A 82 -14.44 11.04 -0.42
CA ALA A 82 -13.26 11.88 -0.28
C ALA A 82 -12.01 11.00 -0.06
N GLU A 83 -10.91 11.31 -0.74
CA GLU A 83 -9.65 10.58 -0.55
C GLU A 83 -9.20 10.66 0.92
N HIS A 84 -8.59 9.59 1.40
CA HIS A 84 -8.03 9.55 2.75
C HIS A 84 -6.56 9.18 2.63
N PRO A 85 -5.64 9.85 3.36
CA PRO A 85 -4.19 9.67 3.21
C PRO A 85 -3.67 8.27 3.56
N LYS A 86 -4.52 7.35 4.03
CA LYS A 86 -4.13 6.04 4.57
C LYS A 86 -5.13 4.95 4.22
N TYR A 87 -6.41 5.20 4.46
CA TYR A 87 -7.48 4.20 4.29
C TYR A 87 -8.30 4.45 3.04
N ARG A 88 -7.87 3.83 1.93
CA ARG A 88 -8.58 3.88 0.65
C ARG A 88 -9.90 3.11 0.75
N VAL A 89 -11.00 3.78 0.43
CA VAL A 89 -12.31 3.14 0.26
C VAL A 89 -12.47 2.78 -1.21
N VAL A 90 -12.90 1.55 -1.47
CA VAL A 90 -13.10 0.99 -2.80
C VAL A 90 -14.59 0.70 -2.98
N TYR A 91 -15.13 1.04 -4.14
CA TYR A 91 -16.51 0.75 -4.49
C TYR A 91 -16.60 -0.35 -5.55
N LEU A 92 -17.74 -1.05 -5.61
CA LEU A 92 -17.93 -2.16 -6.55
C LEU A 92 -17.84 -1.70 -8.01
N HIS A 93 -18.41 -0.55 -8.37
CA HIS A 93 -18.29 -0.02 -9.73
C HIS A 93 -16.82 0.27 -10.13
N GLN A 94 -15.98 0.76 -9.20
CA GLN A 94 -14.56 0.99 -9.46
C GLN A 94 -13.83 -0.33 -9.69
N ARG A 95 -14.17 -1.35 -8.91
CA ARG A 95 -13.62 -2.70 -9.05
C ARG A 95 -14.03 -3.34 -10.38
N LEU A 96 -15.30 -3.20 -10.79
CA LEU A 96 -15.76 -3.62 -12.12
C LEU A 96 -15.01 -2.90 -13.23
N ASN A 97 -14.79 -1.59 -13.10
CA ASN A 97 -13.97 -0.82 -14.04
C ASN A 97 -12.52 -1.30 -14.10
N GLN A 98 -11.92 -1.67 -12.96
CA GLN A 98 -10.56 -2.23 -12.92
C GLN A 98 -10.50 -3.59 -13.62
N VAL A 99 -11.47 -4.48 -13.40
CA VAL A 99 -11.55 -5.76 -14.09
C VAL A 99 -11.74 -5.56 -15.59
N TYR A 100 -12.65 -4.67 -15.98
CA TYR A 100 -12.87 -4.30 -17.38
C TYR A 100 -11.59 -3.80 -18.07
N ARG A 101 -10.89 -2.84 -17.46
CA ARG A 101 -9.60 -2.33 -17.96
C ARG A 101 -8.51 -3.40 -18.03
N LYS A 102 -8.50 -4.31 -17.06
CA LYS A 102 -7.54 -5.43 -17.02
C LYS A 102 -7.79 -6.42 -18.15
N ILE A 103 -9.06 -6.75 -18.42
CA ILE A 103 -9.43 -7.61 -19.57
C ILE A 103 -8.94 -6.94 -20.85
N LEU A 104 -9.28 -5.66 -21.06
CA LEU A 104 -8.87 -4.88 -22.23
C LEU A 104 -7.38 -4.46 -22.25
N LYS A 105 -6.60 -4.84 -21.23
CA LYS A 105 -5.19 -4.49 -21.06
C LYS A 105 -4.89 -2.98 -21.20
N VAL A 106 -5.84 -2.12 -20.87
CA VAL A 106 -5.74 -0.65 -21.05
C VAL A 106 -4.51 -0.10 -20.34
N ASP A 107 -4.33 -0.46 -19.05
CA ASP A 107 -3.22 0.04 -18.23
C ASP A 107 -1.87 -0.54 -18.70
N THR A 108 -1.85 -1.80 -19.13
CA THR A 108 -0.65 -2.44 -19.69
C THR A 108 -0.18 -1.69 -20.94
N LEU A 109 -1.09 -1.43 -21.88
CA LEU A 109 -0.76 -0.70 -23.12
C LEU A 109 -0.34 0.74 -22.85
N LYS A 110 -1.02 1.45 -21.94
CA LYS A 110 -0.63 2.82 -21.55
C LYS A 110 0.77 2.87 -20.94
N ASN A 111 1.10 1.94 -20.04
CA ASN A 111 2.44 1.85 -19.45
C ASN A 111 3.50 1.53 -20.51
N MET A 112 3.23 0.59 -21.43
CA MET A 112 4.13 0.28 -22.53
C MET A 112 4.35 1.46 -23.47
N MET A 113 3.30 2.24 -23.77
CA MET A 113 3.40 3.47 -24.56
C MET A 113 4.22 4.55 -23.85
N ALA A 114 4.02 4.77 -22.56
CA ALA A 114 4.79 5.73 -21.78
C ALA A 114 6.28 5.34 -21.71
N ASP A 115 6.57 4.05 -21.49
CA ASP A 115 7.93 3.52 -21.54
C ASP A 115 8.57 3.70 -22.92
N LEU A 116 7.83 3.43 -24.00
CA LEU A 116 8.28 3.62 -25.37
C LEU A 116 8.62 5.10 -25.62
N GLU A 117 7.77 6.02 -25.18
CA GLU A 117 7.99 7.45 -25.38
C GLU A 117 9.21 7.95 -24.61
N ARG A 118 9.43 7.43 -23.39
CA ARG A 118 10.67 7.68 -22.63
C ARG A 118 11.91 7.18 -23.38
N ILE A 119 11.85 5.97 -23.97
CA ILE A 119 12.96 5.42 -24.74
C ILE A 119 13.22 6.26 -26.00
N LYS A 120 12.18 6.67 -26.73
CA LYS A 120 12.33 7.55 -27.91
C LYS A 120 13.01 8.86 -27.54
N LYS A 121 12.55 9.51 -26.47
CA LYS A 121 13.16 10.74 -25.97
C LYS A 121 14.65 10.54 -25.65
N ALA A 122 15.00 9.47 -24.95
CA ALA A 122 16.40 9.15 -24.65
C ALA A 122 17.24 8.91 -25.93
N ILE A 123 16.67 8.30 -26.97
CA ILE A 123 17.32 8.13 -28.28
C ILE A 123 17.54 9.48 -28.97
N ASP A 124 16.60 10.42 -28.85
CA ASP A 124 16.67 11.74 -29.47
C ASP A 124 17.71 12.64 -28.76
N ASP A 125 17.83 12.53 -27.43
CA ASP A 125 18.77 13.30 -26.60
C ASP A 125 20.22 12.78 -26.70
N ALA A 126 20.41 11.45 -26.80
CA ALA A 126 21.72 10.79 -26.77
C ALA A 126 22.77 11.26 -27.81
N PRO A 127 22.43 11.59 -29.07
CA PRO A 127 23.38 12.17 -30.01
C PRO A 127 23.98 13.50 -29.54
N GLY A 128 23.18 14.32 -28.85
CA GLY A 128 23.63 15.59 -28.27
C GLY A 128 24.63 15.35 -27.13
N GLU A 129 24.28 14.46 -26.20
CA GLU A 129 25.15 14.06 -25.08
C GLU A 129 26.49 13.48 -25.57
N ARG A 130 26.46 12.61 -26.58
CA ARG A 130 27.68 12.06 -27.18
C ARG A 130 28.52 13.15 -27.85
N ALA A 131 27.90 14.08 -28.57
CA ALA A 131 28.62 15.17 -29.22
C ALA A 131 29.29 16.10 -28.19
N GLU A 132 28.68 16.32 -27.03
CA GLU A 132 29.28 17.06 -25.91
C GLU A 132 30.47 16.31 -25.30
N ALA A 133 30.36 15.00 -25.09
CA ALA A 133 31.46 14.18 -24.60
C ALA A 133 32.66 14.18 -25.57
N ILE A 134 32.40 14.06 -26.88
CA ILE A 134 33.41 14.18 -27.93
C ILE A 134 34.08 15.56 -27.90
N LYS A 135 33.31 16.64 -27.82
CA LYS A 135 33.86 18.00 -27.71
C LYS A 135 34.71 18.17 -26.46
N HIS A 136 34.31 17.59 -25.33
CA HIS A 136 35.07 17.63 -24.10
C HIS A 136 36.40 16.88 -24.23
N ARG A 137 36.39 15.67 -24.80
CA ARG A 137 37.61 14.91 -25.13
C ARG A 137 38.54 15.72 -26.04
N ASP A 138 38.01 16.30 -27.11
CA ASP A 138 38.78 17.08 -28.07
C ASP A 138 39.36 18.36 -27.44
N HIS A 139 38.64 18.97 -26.47
CA HIS A 139 39.16 20.08 -25.67
C HIS A 139 40.34 19.65 -24.79
N LEU A 140 40.21 18.53 -24.08
CA LEU A 140 41.28 17.97 -23.25
C LEU A 140 42.53 17.63 -24.06
N ILE A 141 42.36 17.10 -25.29
CA ILE A 141 43.49 16.86 -26.21
C ILE A 141 44.20 18.17 -26.55
N ASN A 142 43.46 19.24 -26.83
CA ASN A 142 44.04 20.54 -27.14
C ASN A 142 44.75 21.19 -25.94
N GLU A 143 44.26 20.94 -24.73
CA GLU A 143 44.82 21.51 -23.49
C GLU A 143 46.06 20.73 -22.99
N LYS A 144 45.97 19.39 -22.96
CA LYS A 144 46.92 18.54 -22.22
C LYS A 144 48.04 17.91 -23.05
N ILE A 145 47.95 17.92 -24.38
CA ILE A 145 48.99 17.35 -25.23
C ILE A 145 50.06 18.40 -25.54
N ASP A 146 51.34 18.04 -25.42
CA ASP A 146 52.43 19.02 -25.48
C ASP A 146 52.76 19.48 -26.91
N THR A 147 52.65 18.60 -27.91
CA THR A 147 53.06 18.89 -29.28
C THR A 147 51.87 19.11 -30.22
N GLN A 148 51.96 20.14 -31.09
CA GLN A 148 50.90 20.39 -32.07
C GLN A 148 50.75 19.23 -33.07
N ALA A 149 51.86 18.59 -33.44
CA ALA A 149 51.83 17.43 -34.34
C ALA A 149 51.05 16.25 -33.72
N ASP A 150 51.20 15.99 -32.42
CA ASP A 150 50.45 14.94 -31.73
C ASP A 150 48.97 15.31 -31.55
N LYS A 151 48.65 16.59 -31.29
CA LYS A 151 47.26 17.08 -31.25
C LYS A 151 46.53 16.82 -32.57
N ASP A 152 47.11 17.30 -33.67
CA ASP A 152 46.50 17.17 -35.00
C ASP A 152 46.34 15.69 -35.38
N LYS A 153 47.32 14.85 -35.01
CA LYS A 153 47.27 13.41 -35.26
C LYS A 153 46.21 12.71 -34.41
N LEU A 154 46.11 13.01 -33.11
CA LEU A 154 45.10 12.44 -32.20
C LEU A 154 43.68 12.81 -32.63
N LEU A 155 43.42 14.10 -32.88
CA LEU A 155 42.11 14.56 -33.34
C LEU A 155 41.69 13.87 -34.64
N LYS A 156 42.65 13.67 -35.57
CA LYS A 156 42.39 12.93 -36.80
C LYS A 156 42.08 11.45 -36.56
N LEU A 157 42.84 10.79 -35.68
CA LEU A 157 42.61 9.37 -35.34
C LEU A 157 41.27 9.17 -34.64
N TYR A 158 40.95 10.01 -33.64
CA TYR A 158 39.66 9.96 -32.94
C TYR A 158 38.48 10.25 -33.87
N ALA A 159 38.58 11.25 -34.76
CA ALA A 159 37.53 11.50 -35.75
C ALA A 159 37.28 10.30 -36.67
N GLN A 160 38.31 9.53 -37.01
CA GLN A 160 38.18 8.31 -37.78
C GLN A 160 37.58 7.16 -36.97
N VAL A 161 37.97 7.01 -35.69
CA VAL A 161 37.36 6.04 -34.76
C VAL A 161 35.88 6.37 -34.61
N ASP A 162 35.52 7.60 -34.27
CA ASP A 162 34.15 8.05 -34.06
C ASP A 162 33.23 7.83 -35.27
N ALA A 163 33.78 7.95 -36.48
CA ALA A 163 33.06 7.69 -37.73
C ALA A 163 32.78 6.20 -37.97
N ASP A 164 33.72 5.32 -37.58
CA ASP A 164 33.61 3.88 -37.80
C ASP A 164 32.95 3.15 -36.61
N LEU A 165 32.94 3.76 -35.42
CA LEU A 165 32.54 3.14 -34.15
C LEU A 165 31.07 2.71 -34.13
N GLU A 166 30.15 3.53 -34.67
CA GLU A 166 28.73 3.15 -34.75
C GLU A 166 28.54 1.90 -35.61
N GLY A 167 29.24 1.83 -36.74
CA GLY A 167 29.26 0.68 -37.63
C GLY A 167 29.82 -0.57 -36.94
N LEU A 168 30.91 -0.43 -36.19
CA LEU A 168 31.52 -1.53 -35.44
C LEU A 168 30.57 -2.06 -34.36
N LYS A 169 30.03 -1.20 -33.50
CA LYS A 169 29.16 -1.57 -32.38
C LYS A 169 27.85 -2.22 -32.85
N LEU A 170 27.26 -1.74 -33.96
CA LEU A 170 26.10 -2.39 -34.58
C LEU A 170 26.40 -3.82 -35.05
N MET A 171 27.61 -4.05 -35.58
CA MET A 171 28.03 -5.37 -36.04
C MET A 171 28.39 -6.30 -34.88
N GLU A 172 28.99 -5.78 -33.80
CA GLU A 172 29.19 -6.52 -32.55
C GLU A 172 27.86 -7.00 -31.96
N GLN A 173 26.85 -6.13 -31.94
CA GLN A 173 25.51 -6.50 -31.49
C GLN A 173 24.92 -7.63 -32.35
N LYS A 174 24.93 -7.47 -33.68
CA LYS A 174 24.46 -8.53 -34.61
C LYS A 174 25.21 -9.84 -34.43
N ASN A 175 26.52 -9.79 -34.16
CA ASN A 175 27.32 -10.98 -33.90
C ASN A 175 26.87 -11.71 -32.63
N ARG A 176 26.63 -10.96 -31.53
CA ARG A 176 26.11 -11.51 -30.26
C ARG A 176 24.73 -12.14 -30.41
N GLU A 177 23.88 -11.56 -31.25
CA GLU A 177 22.54 -12.07 -31.57
C GLU A 177 22.57 -13.28 -32.53
N GLY A 178 23.75 -13.75 -32.95
CA GLY A 178 23.92 -14.89 -33.86
C GLY A 178 23.60 -14.57 -35.33
N GLY A 179 23.48 -13.29 -35.68
CA GLY A 179 22.93 -12.79 -36.94
C GLY A 179 23.94 -12.35 -38.02
N LEU A 180 25.24 -12.62 -37.88
CA LEU A 180 26.23 -12.36 -38.96
C LEU A 180 26.08 -13.38 -40.10
N GLY A 181 25.00 -13.22 -40.88
CA GLY A 181 24.54 -14.20 -41.87
C GLY A 181 25.26 -14.17 -43.23
N GLY A 182 25.88 -13.06 -43.62
CA GLY A 182 26.53 -12.90 -44.94
C GLY A 182 28.06 -12.90 -44.89
N LYS A 183 28.71 -13.40 -45.97
CA LYS A 183 30.18 -13.25 -46.17
C LYS A 183 30.61 -11.78 -46.16
N GLU A 184 29.79 -10.90 -46.74
CA GLU A 184 30.05 -9.45 -46.80
C GLU A 184 30.00 -8.80 -45.41
N ASP A 185 28.99 -9.13 -44.60
CA ASP A 185 28.86 -8.63 -43.23
C ASP A 185 30.05 -9.05 -42.35
N ARG A 186 30.52 -10.31 -42.48
CA ARG A 186 31.71 -10.77 -41.76
C ARG A 186 32.97 -10.05 -42.20
N GLN A 187 33.15 -9.86 -43.51
CA GLN A 187 34.30 -9.12 -44.04
C GLN A 187 34.29 -7.67 -43.56
N ARG A 188 33.12 -7.03 -43.54
CA ARG A 188 32.96 -5.66 -43.03
C ARG A 188 33.26 -5.56 -41.54
N TYR A 189 32.78 -6.51 -40.74
CA TYR A 189 33.09 -6.58 -39.31
C TYR A 189 34.60 -6.69 -39.06
N ILE A 190 35.26 -7.66 -39.71
CA ILE A 190 36.72 -7.86 -39.60
C ILE A 190 37.46 -6.57 -39.99
N THR A 191 37.06 -5.92 -41.09
CA THR A 191 37.69 -4.68 -41.56
C THR A 191 37.54 -3.54 -40.54
N LEU A 192 36.34 -3.34 -39.98
CA LEU A 192 36.07 -2.30 -38.99
C LEU A 192 36.82 -2.57 -37.67
N THR A 193 36.90 -3.83 -37.24
CA THR A 193 37.65 -4.24 -36.05
C THR A 193 39.14 -3.97 -36.24
N GLN A 194 39.76 -4.47 -37.32
CA GLN A 194 41.19 -4.29 -37.60
C GLN A 194 41.56 -2.80 -37.72
N ASN A 195 40.74 -2.01 -38.39
CA ASN A 195 40.99 -0.57 -38.54
C ASN A 195 40.90 0.17 -37.19
N ASN A 196 39.92 -0.14 -36.35
CA ASN A 196 39.80 0.48 -35.03
C ASN A 196 40.91 0.02 -34.07
N GLU A 197 41.23 -1.28 -34.03
CA GLU A 197 42.34 -1.81 -33.21
C GLU A 197 43.65 -1.10 -33.55
N LYS A 198 43.99 -1.01 -34.84
CA LYS A 198 45.20 -0.31 -35.29
C LYS A 198 45.20 1.16 -34.88
N ARG A 199 44.06 1.85 -34.99
CA ARG A 199 43.96 3.27 -34.59
C ARG A 199 44.06 3.45 -33.07
N HIS A 200 43.46 2.57 -32.27
CA HIS A 200 43.59 2.60 -30.82
C HIS A 200 45.02 2.29 -30.35
N GLU A 201 45.74 1.38 -31.01
CA GLU A 201 47.16 1.15 -30.77
C GLU A 201 47.98 2.43 -31.05
N GLU A 202 47.73 3.11 -32.18
CA GLU A 202 48.38 4.37 -32.50
C GLU A 202 48.03 5.50 -31.52
N ILE A 203 46.76 5.62 -31.10
CA ILE A 203 46.31 6.57 -30.08
C ILE A 203 47.03 6.31 -28.76
N ASN A 204 47.06 5.05 -28.29
CA ASN A 204 47.72 4.68 -27.04
C ASN A 204 49.21 4.97 -27.08
N HIS A 205 49.89 4.70 -28.20
CA HIS A 205 51.31 5.04 -28.35
C HIS A 205 51.56 6.55 -28.21
N ILE A 206 50.68 7.40 -28.75
CA ILE A 206 50.82 8.87 -28.63
C ILE A 206 50.53 9.31 -27.19
N LEU A 207 49.47 8.78 -26.57
CA LEU A 207 49.09 9.10 -25.20
C LEU A 207 50.20 8.69 -24.20
N GLU A 208 50.80 7.51 -24.32
CA GLU A 208 51.86 7.03 -23.42
C GLU A 208 53.12 7.92 -23.42
N ARG A 209 53.31 8.77 -24.44
CA ARG A 209 54.41 9.73 -24.52
C ARG A 209 54.13 11.04 -23.77
N ASN A 210 52.90 11.29 -23.33
CA ASN A 210 52.44 12.53 -22.70
C ASN A 210 52.09 12.30 -21.21
N LYS A 211 52.19 13.34 -20.36
CA LYS A 211 51.78 13.28 -18.94
C LYS A 211 50.30 13.67 -18.81
N GLU A 212 49.58 13.10 -17.83
CA GLU A 212 48.14 13.37 -17.53
C GLU A 212 47.08 12.86 -18.53
N ILE A 213 47.23 11.62 -19.02
CA ILE A 213 46.35 11.02 -20.06
C ILE A 213 45.03 10.40 -19.59
N GLU A 214 44.85 10.18 -18.29
CA GLU A 214 43.69 9.44 -17.77
C GLU A 214 42.37 10.20 -17.94
N GLU A 215 42.40 11.53 -17.95
CA GLU A 215 41.20 12.33 -18.21
C GLU A 215 40.73 12.22 -19.66
N ILE A 216 41.66 12.19 -20.63
CA ILE A 216 41.34 11.98 -22.05
C ILE A 216 40.75 10.59 -22.25
N ARG A 217 41.34 9.56 -21.62
CA ARG A 217 40.83 8.18 -21.65
C ARG A 217 39.43 8.07 -21.03
N THR A 218 39.20 8.78 -19.93
CA THR A 218 37.88 8.80 -19.26
C THR A 218 36.83 9.45 -20.15
N ALA A 219 37.14 10.58 -20.79
CA ALA A 219 36.23 11.28 -21.70
C ALA A 219 35.94 10.45 -22.97
N ASP A 220 36.95 9.76 -23.52
CA ASP A 220 36.77 8.85 -24.66
C ASP A 220 35.90 7.65 -24.28
N HIS A 221 36.18 7.02 -23.14
CA HIS A 221 35.36 5.93 -22.61
C HIS A 221 33.90 6.35 -22.38
N GLN A 222 33.67 7.58 -21.91
CA GLN A 222 32.33 8.13 -21.75
C GLN A 222 31.62 8.29 -23.10
N ALA A 223 32.29 8.80 -24.14
CA ALA A 223 31.71 8.92 -25.48
C ALA A 223 31.36 7.54 -26.08
N ASP A 224 32.22 6.54 -25.87
CA ASP A 224 32.01 5.15 -26.28
C ASP A 224 30.84 4.48 -25.53
N GLN A 225 30.73 4.74 -24.23
CA GLN A 225 29.65 4.23 -23.40
C GLN A 225 28.31 4.81 -23.85
N LEU A 226 28.23 6.12 -24.11
CA LEU A 226 27.01 6.78 -24.60
C LEU A 226 26.56 6.21 -25.95
N LEU A 227 27.49 5.88 -26.85
CA LEU A 227 27.14 5.22 -28.11
C LEU A 227 26.62 3.79 -27.90
N SER A 228 27.25 3.05 -26.98
CA SER A 228 26.80 1.69 -26.62
C SER A 228 25.39 1.72 -26.02
N ASP A 229 25.12 2.69 -25.15
CA ASP A 229 23.81 2.92 -24.54
C ASP A 229 22.76 3.32 -25.61
N LEU A 230 23.12 4.19 -26.57
CA LEU A 230 22.24 4.54 -27.70
C LEU A 230 21.84 3.30 -28.53
N ILE A 231 22.79 2.41 -28.82
CA ILE A 231 22.55 1.19 -29.57
C ILE A 231 21.63 0.25 -28.78
N GLN A 232 21.85 0.13 -27.46
CA GLN A 232 20.97 -0.63 -26.56
C GLN A 232 19.56 -0.04 -26.53
N LEU A 233 19.42 1.28 -26.39
CA LEU A 233 18.13 1.97 -26.41
C LEU A 233 17.37 1.73 -27.73
N ARG A 234 18.06 1.74 -28.88
CA ARG A 234 17.45 1.41 -30.18
C ARG A 234 16.99 -0.06 -30.26
N ALA A 235 17.69 -0.98 -29.60
CA ALA A 235 17.28 -2.38 -29.51
C ALA A 235 16.08 -2.55 -28.58
N ASP A 236 16.09 -1.88 -27.44
CA ASP A 236 14.98 -1.85 -26.47
C ASP A 236 13.72 -1.26 -27.10
N LYS A 237 13.84 -0.18 -27.87
CA LYS A 237 12.74 0.38 -28.67
C LYS A 237 12.12 -0.68 -29.58
N ARG A 238 12.94 -1.36 -30.40
CA ARG A 238 12.46 -2.40 -31.32
C ARG A 238 11.76 -3.55 -30.58
N ASN A 239 12.33 -3.99 -29.47
CA ASN A 239 11.74 -5.04 -28.63
C ASN A 239 10.40 -4.60 -28.04
N LYS A 240 10.32 -3.38 -27.50
CA LYS A 240 9.09 -2.81 -26.93
C LYS A 240 8.01 -2.56 -27.98
N GLU A 241 8.36 -2.10 -29.18
CA GLU A 241 7.42 -1.97 -30.30
C GLU A 241 6.84 -3.33 -30.69
N ARG A 242 7.68 -4.36 -30.81
CA ARG A 242 7.24 -5.73 -31.10
C ARG A 242 6.33 -6.27 -30.01
N ASP A 243 6.67 -6.08 -28.74
CA ASP A 243 5.86 -6.56 -27.62
C ASP A 243 4.54 -5.80 -27.54
N MET A 244 4.53 -4.49 -27.81
CA MET A 244 3.32 -3.68 -27.88
C MET A 244 2.41 -4.15 -29.02
N GLU A 245 2.96 -4.52 -30.18
CA GLU A 245 2.18 -5.04 -31.30
C GLU A 245 1.54 -6.39 -30.97
N LYS A 246 2.28 -7.28 -30.28
CA LYS A 246 1.71 -8.54 -29.76
C LYS A 246 0.56 -8.29 -28.80
N GLU A 247 0.71 -7.32 -27.89
CA GLU A 247 -0.33 -6.98 -26.93
C GLU A 247 -1.55 -6.34 -27.60
N LYS A 248 -1.35 -5.44 -28.57
CA LYS A 248 -2.43 -4.90 -29.41
C LYS A 248 -3.17 -5.99 -30.17
N GLY A 249 -2.44 -6.94 -30.77
CA GLY A 249 -3.03 -8.10 -31.42
C GLY A 249 -3.85 -8.97 -30.46
N ALA A 250 -3.36 -9.17 -29.22
CA ALA A 250 -4.10 -9.87 -28.19
C ALA A 250 -5.39 -9.13 -27.79
N VAL A 251 -5.36 -7.81 -27.67
CA VAL A 251 -6.55 -6.98 -27.38
C VAL A 251 -7.55 -7.02 -28.53
N HIS A 252 -7.10 -7.02 -29.79
CA HIS A 252 -7.98 -7.14 -30.95
C HIS A 252 -8.76 -8.46 -30.99
N ASN A 253 -8.20 -9.53 -30.40
CA ASN A 253 -8.85 -10.83 -30.31
C ASN A 253 -9.83 -10.95 -29.13
N ILE A 254 -9.95 -9.94 -28.27
CA ILE A 254 -10.91 -9.96 -27.16
C ILE A 254 -12.29 -9.69 -27.71
N SER A 255 -13.19 -10.66 -27.57
CA SER A 255 -14.58 -10.49 -27.97
C SER A 255 -15.38 -9.75 -26.89
N VAL A 256 -16.48 -9.12 -27.30
CA VAL A 256 -17.47 -8.57 -26.35
C VAL A 256 -17.96 -9.66 -25.38
N SER A 257 -18.06 -10.91 -25.83
CA SER A 257 -18.47 -12.03 -24.99
C SER A 257 -17.47 -12.33 -23.88
N ASP A 258 -16.16 -12.22 -24.16
CA ASP A 258 -15.11 -12.46 -23.16
C ASP A 258 -15.16 -11.40 -22.05
N VAL A 259 -15.38 -10.14 -22.45
CA VAL A 259 -15.55 -9.01 -21.52
C VAL A 259 -16.77 -9.23 -20.64
N LYS A 260 -17.90 -9.59 -21.23
CA LYS A 260 -19.15 -9.87 -20.50
C LYS A 260 -18.96 -11.00 -19.50
N ALA A 261 -18.38 -12.13 -19.92
CA ALA A 261 -18.10 -13.26 -19.04
C ALA A 261 -17.19 -12.89 -17.85
N GLY A 262 -16.14 -12.09 -18.10
CA GLY A 262 -15.26 -11.62 -17.02
C GLY A 262 -15.95 -10.69 -16.02
N LEU A 263 -16.88 -9.84 -16.48
CA LEU A 263 -17.69 -9.00 -15.59
C LEU A 263 -18.72 -9.81 -14.80
N GLU A 264 -19.38 -10.79 -15.42
CA GLU A 264 -20.29 -11.72 -14.75
C GLU A 264 -19.58 -12.51 -13.66
N GLU A 265 -18.38 -13.01 -13.93
CA GLU A 265 -17.55 -13.70 -12.93
C GLU A 265 -17.29 -12.78 -11.73
N GLU A 266 -16.94 -11.51 -11.98
CA GLU A 266 -16.65 -10.56 -10.92
C GLU A 266 -17.90 -10.23 -10.08
N VAL A 267 -19.06 -10.03 -10.70
CA VAL A 267 -20.35 -9.89 -9.99
C VAL A 267 -20.66 -11.15 -9.18
N GLY A 268 -20.36 -12.33 -9.73
CA GLY A 268 -20.49 -13.61 -9.03
C GLY A 268 -19.62 -13.70 -7.78
N LYS A 269 -18.37 -13.23 -7.85
CA LYS A 269 -17.47 -13.13 -6.68
C LYS A 269 -18.02 -12.18 -5.63
N MET A 270 -18.57 -11.03 -6.04
CA MET A 270 -19.20 -10.06 -5.12
C MET A 270 -20.38 -10.67 -4.36
N LYS A 271 -21.27 -11.39 -5.08
CA LYS A 271 -22.35 -12.17 -4.47
C LYS A 271 -21.81 -13.21 -3.50
N GLY A 272 -20.74 -13.91 -3.86
CA GLY A 272 -20.04 -14.87 -2.99
C GLY A 272 -19.59 -14.23 -1.68
N ASN A 273 -18.95 -13.06 -1.75
CA ASN A 273 -18.52 -12.30 -0.59
C ASN A 273 -19.71 -11.87 0.29
N GLY A 274 -20.81 -11.36 -0.31
CA GLY A 274 -22.03 -11.01 0.43
C GLY A 274 -22.65 -12.19 1.18
N ARG A 275 -22.57 -13.41 0.64
CA ARG A 275 -23.02 -14.62 1.34
C ARG A 275 -22.11 -14.98 2.52
N LEU A 276 -20.81 -14.78 2.39
CA LEU A 276 -19.85 -15.02 3.48
C LEU A 276 -20.03 -14.01 4.61
N THR A 277 -20.24 -12.73 4.30
CA THR A 277 -20.49 -11.69 5.31
C THR A 277 -21.74 -12.01 6.12
N ALA A 278 -22.84 -12.36 5.46
CA ALA A 278 -24.10 -12.76 6.10
C ALA A 278 -23.93 -13.99 6.99
N ARG A 279 -23.20 -15.01 6.52
CA ARG A 279 -22.93 -16.23 7.30
C ARG A 279 -22.13 -15.92 8.57
N LEU A 280 -21.09 -15.10 8.50
CA LEU A 280 -20.31 -14.71 9.69
C LEU A 280 -21.15 -13.89 10.67
N GLY A 281 -21.99 -12.99 10.15
CA GLY A 281 -22.91 -12.20 10.96
C GLY A 281 -24.16 -12.93 11.45
N LYS A 282 -24.31 -14.22 11.12
CA LYS A 282 -25.52 -15.03 11.40
C LYS A 282 -26.81 -14.34 10.94
N ALA A 283 -26.73 -13.63 9.82
CA ALA A 283 -27.83 -12.89 9.22
C ALA A 283 -28.39 -13.62 7.99
N ALA A 284 -29.58 -13.21 7.55
CA ALA A 284 -30.14 -13.66 6.27
C ALA A 284 -29.27 -13.14 5.12
N GLN A 285 -29.14 -13.93 4.05
CA GLN A 285 -28.40 -13.53 2.84
C GLN A 285 -29.25 -12.55 2.03
N ILE A 286 -29.03 -11.26 2.26
CA ILE A 286 -29.77 -10.18 1.60
C ILE A 286 -28.81 -9.02 1.31
N SER A 287 -28.72 -8.62 0.04
CA SER A 287 -27.95 -7.45 -0.38
C SER A 287 -28.68 -6.11 -0.26
N LEU A 288 -30.01 -6.12 -0.23
CA LEU A 288 -30.86 -4.94 -0.13
C LEU A 288 -31.08 -4.51 1.33
N PRO A 289 -30.99 -3.21 1.68
CA PRO A 289 -31.34 -2.71 2.99
C PRO A 289 -32.85 -2.55 3.13
N LEU A 290 -33.54 -3.68 3.39
CA LEU A 290 -35.00 -3.76 3.46
C LEU A 290 -35.60 -3.15 4.74
N GLU A 291 -34.78 -2.78 5.72
CA GLU A 291 -35.21 -2.25 7.01
C GLU A 291 -34.39 -1.00 7.33
N GLU A 292 -35.06 0.08 7.76
CA GLU A 292 -34.39 1.31 8.18
C GLU A 292 -33.49 1.04 9.39
N ARG A 293 -32.20 1.33 9.22
CA ARG A 293 -31.18 1.14 10.25
C ARG A 293 -29.95 1.95 9.95
N ASP A 294 -29.07 2.00 10.92
CA ASP A 294 -27.76 2.58 10.70
C ASP A 294 -26.93 1.74 9.71
N ILE A 295 -26.29 2.40 8.75
CA ILE A 295 -25.51 1.76 7.67
C ILE A 295 -24.04 2.15 7.74
N MET A 296 -23.19 1.33 7.14
CA MET A 296 -21.77 1.57 6.99
C MET A 296 -21.52 2.70 5.99
N THR A 297 -20.84 3.76 6.44
CA THR A 297 -20.33 4.83 5.59
C THR A 297 -18.80 4.73 5.48
N PRO A 298 -18.17 5.37 4.48
CA PRO A 298 -16.71 5.48 4.38
C PRO A 298 -16.04 5.94 5.69
N GLU A 299 -16.61 6.94 6.36
CA GLU A 299 -16.08 7.54 7.60
C GLU A 299 -16.13 6.52 8.73
N LYS A 300 -17.24 5.78 8.86
CA LYS A 300 -17.37 4.74 9.88
C LYS A 300 -16.37 3.62 9.67
N ALA A 301 -16.16 3.19 8.43
CA ALA A 301 -15.19 2.16 8.11
C ALA A 301 -13.76 2.63 8.45
N ARG A 302 -13.42 3.89 8.12
CA ARG A 302 -12.13 4.53 8.43
C ARG A 302 -11.90 4.69 9.94
N ALA A 303 -12.92 5.17 10.65
CA ALA A 303 -12.86 5.32 12.10
C ALA A 303 -12.67 3.96 12.79
N ALA A 304 -13.40 2.93 12.33
CA ALA A 304 -13.28 1.58 12.86
C ALA A 304 -11.88 0.98 12.63
N ILE A 305 -11.31 1.09 11.43
CA ILE A 305 -9.95 0.56 11.17
C ILE A 305 -8.87 1.34 11.94
N ALA A 306 -9.06 2.64 12.13
CA ALA A 306 -8.17 3.46 12.97
C ALA A 306 -8.23 3.04 14.44
N GLU A 307 -9.44 2.81 14.99
CA GLU A 307 -9.62 2.28 16.36
C GLU A 307 -8.96 0.90 16.51
N ILE A 308 -9.08 0.03 15.51
CA ILE A 308 -8.43 -1.28 15.53
C ILE A 308 -6.90 -1.15 15.56
N GLU A 309 -6.32 -0.28 14.73
CA GLU A 309 -4.86 -0.04 14.70
C GLU A 309 -4.34 0.57 16.01
N GLU A 310 -5.18 1.28 16.78
CA GLU A 310 -4.80 1.72 18.12
C GLU A 310 -4.52 0.53 19.05
N TYR A 311 -5.33 -0.54 18.96
CA TYR A 311 -5.25 -1.72 19.82
C TYR A 311 -4.57 -2.94 19.18
N ASP A 312 -4.05 -2.76 17.97
CA ASP A 312 -3.26 -3.72 17.20
C ASP A 312 -2.21 -2.98 16.35
N PRO A 313 -1.18 -2.37 16.98
CA PRO A 313 -0.25 -1.47 16.29
C PRO A 313 0.61 -2.16 15.23
N ASN A 314 0.71 -3.50 15.26
CA ASN A 314 1.46 -4.27 14.28
C ASN A 314 0.59 -4.82 13.15
N LEU A 315 -0.69 -4.42 13.08
CA LEU A 315 -1.64 -4.91 12.08
C LEU A 315 -1.10 -4.80 10.64
N PHE A 316 -0.52 -3.65 10.29
CA PHE A 316 0.02 -3.37 8.96
C PHE A 316 1.56 -3.41 8.89
N ASN A 317 2.23 -3.81 9.98
CA ASN A 317 3.67 -4.02 9.98
C ASN A 317 4.01 -5.46 9.54
N ASN A 318 3.74 -5.79 8.28
CA ASN A 318 3.94 -7.13 7.75
C ASN A 318 4.36 -7.11 6.26
N ARG A 319 4.81 -8.26 5.75
CA ARG A 319 5.31 -8.39 4.38
C ARG A 319 4.23 -8.14 3.31
N SER A 320 2.98 -8.50 3.59
CA SER A 320 1.88 -8.24 2.65
C SER A 320 1.69 -6.74 2.43
N THR A 321 1.72 -5.95 3.51
CA THR A 321 1.60 -4.48 3.43
C THR A 321 2.78 -3.85 2.68
N LYS A 322 4.00 -4.34 2.88
CA LYS A 322 5.19 -3.87 2.15
C LYS A 322 5.10 -4.11 0.64
N LEU A 323 4.44 -5.19 0.21
CA LEU A 323 4.35 -5.58 -1.19
C LEU A 323 3.11 -5.00 -1.90
N LYS A 324 1.96 -4.98 -1.22
CA LYS A 324 0.64 -4.67 -1.80
C LYS A 324 0.02 -3.38 -1.27
N GLY A 325 0.64 -2.75 -0.27
CA GLY A 325 0.05 -1.64 0.48
C GLY A 325 -0.96 -2.10 1.54
N ILE A 326 -1.67 -1.14 2.15
CA ILE A 326 -2.75 -1.44 3.10
C ILE A 326 -3.98 -1.94 2.31
N PRO A 327 -4.66 -3.02 2.75
CA PRO A 327 -5.89 -3.48 2.12
C PRO A 327 -6.93 -2.36 1.94
N GLY A 328 -7.61 -2.33 0.79
CA GLY A 328 -8.71 -1.39 0.54
C GLY A 328 -9.95 -1.71 1.38
N LEU A 329 -10.72 -0.71 1.78
CA LEU A 329 -12.01 -0.87 2.44
C LEU A 329 -13.10 -0.97 1.38
N LEU A 330 -13.53 -2.18 1.03
CA LEU A 330 -14.58 -2.42 0.02
C LEU A 330 -15.96 -2.42 0.68
N ILE A 331 -16.72 -1.35 0.51
CA ILE A 331 -18.12 -1.32 0.95
C ILE A 331 -18.96 -2.10 -0.06
N SER A 332 -19.73 -3.08 0.41
CA SER A 332 -20.45 -4.03 -0.45
C SER A 332 -21.92 -4.21 -0.02
N PRO A 333 -22.88 -4.28 -0.96
CA PRO A 333 -24.28 -4.59 -0.68
C PRO A 333 -24.44 -5.90 0.08
N GLY A 334 -25.08 -5.85 1.25
CA GLY A 334 -25.15 -6.99 2.14
C GLY A 334 -25.44 -6.63 3.57
N ILE A 335 -25.80 -7.65 4.34
CA ILE A 335 -25.83 -7.62 5.81
C ILE A 335 -24.86 -8.64 6.38
N GLY A 336 -24.13 -8.29 7.44
CA GLY A 336 -23.37 -9.27 8.21
C GLY A 336 -22.15 -8.71 8.91
N GLU A 337 -21.05 -9.46 8.86
CA GLU A 337 -19.74 -9.06 9.39
C GLU A 337 -18.71 -9.09 8.26
N GLY A 338 -17.68 -8.24 8.34
CA GLY A 338 -16.70 -8.11 7.28
C GLY A 338 -15.90 -9.40 7.03
N VAL A 339 -15.47 -9.55 5.79
CA VAL A 339 -14.58 -10.63 5.31
C VAL A 339 -13.34 -10.04 4.65
N TYR A 340 -12.28 -10.83 4.52
CA TYR A 340 -11.11 -10.45 3.75
C TYR A 340 -11.11 -11.17 2.39
N ASP A 341 -10.97 -10.39 1.33
CA ASP A 341 -10.75 -10.88 -0.03
C ASP A 341 -9.26 -10.84 -0.36
N TRP A 342 -8.64 -12.02 -0.38
CA TRP A 342 -7.21 -12.18 -0.63
C TRP A 342 -6.81 -11.89 -2.09
N GLU A 343 -7.72 -12.11 -3.05
CA GLU A 343 -7.48 -11.86 -4.48
C GLU A 343 -7.44 -10.35 -4.74
N GLY A 344 -8.47 -9.65 -4.28
CA GLY A 344 -8.61 -8.20 -4.42
C GLY A 344 -7.77 -7.39 -3.43
N HIS A 345 -7.19 -8.04 -2.40
CA HIS A 345 -6.54 -7.38 -1.26
C HIS A 345 -7.45 -6.31 -0.62
N ASN A 346 -8.69 -6.69 -0.32
CA ASN A 346 -9.70 -5.79 0.26
C ASN A 346 -10.33 -6.37 1.52
N LEU A 347 -10.60 -5.50 2.49
CA LEU A 347 -11.52 -5.75 3.60
C LEU A 347 -12.93 -5.47 3.08
N VAL A 348 -13.70 -6.52 2.83
CA VAL A 348 -15.08 -6.42 2.34
C VAL A 348 -16.01 -6.21 3.51
N ILE A 349 -16.60 -5.02 3.59
CA ILE A 349 -17.45 -4.58 4.68
C ILE A 349 -18.88 -4.46 4.16
N PRO A 350 -19.85 -5.21 4.71
CA PRO A 350 -21.24 -5.10 4.28
C PRO A 350 -21.82 -3.74 4.67
N VAL A 351 -22.70 -3.20 3.81
CA VAL A 351 -23.41 -1.94 4.04
C VAL A 351 -24.21 -1.98 5.33
N MET A 352 -24.86 -3.11 5.62
CA MET A 352 -25.48 -3.36 6.91
C MET A 352 -24.59 -4.26 7.76
N TYR A 353 -24.42 -3.93 9.03
CA TYR A 353 -23.69 -4.79 9.97
C TYR A 353 -24.63 -5.44 10.98
N SER A 354 -24.30 -6.65 11.43
CA SER A 354 -25.11 -7.38 12.42
C SER A 354 -24.95 -6.84 13.85
N ARG A 355 -23.79 -6.27 14.19
CA ARG A 355 -23.47 -5.81 15.55
C ARG A 355 -23.12 -4.33 15.61
N THR A 356 -21.91 -3.97 15.18
CA THR A 356 -21.41 -2.59 15.15
C THR A 356 -20.47 -2.40 13.97
N PRO A 357 -20.19 -1.16 13.54
CA PRO A 357 -19.17 -0.90 12.52
C PRO A 357 -17.81 -1.49 12.89
N LEU A 358 -17.38 -1.27 14.14
CA LEU A 358 -16.12 -1.78 14.68
C LEU A 358 -16.04 -3.31 14.61
N ALA A 359 -17.11 -4.02 15.01
CA ALA A 359 -17.12 -5.48 14.97
C ALA A 359 -17.03 -6.01 13.53
N SER A 360 -17.73 -5.37 12.60
CA SER A 360 -17.73 -5.76 11.19
C SER A 360 -16.35 -5.59 10.55
N VAL A 361 -15.70 -4.43 10.79
CA VAL A 361 -14.33 -4.20 10.28
C VAL A 361 -13.33 -5.13 10.98
N ALA A 362 -13.44 -5.33 12.30
CA ALA A 362 -12.56 -6.23 13.05
C ALA A 362 -12.65 -7.68 12.55
N SER A 363 -13.83 -8.11 12.08
CA SER A 363 -14.03 -9.43 11.47
C SER A 363 -13.23 -9.58 10.17
N ALA A 364 -13.25 -8.57 9.28
CA ALA A 364 -12.42 -8.58 8.09
C ALA A 364 -10.92 -8.55 8.43
N VAL A 365 -10.55 -7.72 9.41
CA VAL A 365 -9.16 -7.54 9.83
C VAL A 365 -8.53 -8.81 10.38
N VAL A 366 -9.24 -9.55 11.24
CA VAL A 366 -8.68 -10.79 11.80
C VAL A 366 -8.51 -11.86 10.73
N LEU A 367 -9.42 -11.93 9.76
CA LEU A 367 -9.26 -12.82 8.61
C LEU A 367 -8.04 -12.43 7.77
N TYR A 368 -7.84 -11.14 7.52
CA TYR A 368 -6.60 -10.63 6.91
C TYR A 368 -5.35 -11.05 7.70
N ARG A 369 -5.33 -10.91 9.02
CA ARG A 369 -4.17 -11.33 9.83
C ARG A 369 -3.90 -12.82 9.72
N VAL A 370 -4.93 -13.66 9.77
CA VAL A 370 -4.80 -15.11 9.66
C VAL A 370 -4.28 -15.53 8.28
N ASP A 371 -4.76 -14.89 7.21
CA ASP A 371 -4.31 -15.19 5.85
C ASP A 371 -2.87 -14.72 5.62
N VAL A 372 -2.51 -13.52 6.11
CA VAL A 372 -1.12 -13.03 6.04
C VAL A 372 -0.18 -13.93 6.83
N ASP A 373 -0.59 -14.36 8.03
CA ASP A 373 0.17 -15.29 8.85
C ASP A 373 0.43 -16.61 8.11
N GLN A 374 -0.59 -17.12 7.42
CA GLN A 374 -0.49 -18.34 6.62
C GLN A 374 0.40 -18.17 5.37
N SER A 375 0.35 -17.03 4.69
CA SER A 375 1.03 -16.83 3.40
C SER A 375 2.43 -16.23 3.50
N TYR A 376 2.74 -15.49 4.57
CA TYR A 376 3.96 -14.68 4.65
C TYR A 376 4.79 -14.86 5.92
N ASN A 377 4.20 -15.38 7.01
CA ASN A 377 4.86 -15.46 8.31
C ASN A 377 4.97 -16.90 8.84
N ASP A 378 4.92 -17.91 7.95
CA ASP A 378 5.04 -19.33 8.30
C ASP A 378 4.17 -19.78 9.48
N ARG A 379 2.97 -19.18 9.61
CA ARG A 379 1.99 -19.47 10.65
C ARG A 379 2.43 -19.11 12.08
N GLU A 380 3.34 -18.15 12.26
CA GLU A 380 3.86 -17.73 13.56
C GLU A 380 2.74 -17.34 14.56
N LEU A 381 1.75 -16.56 14.13
CA LEU A 381 0.67 -16.09 14.99
C LEU A 381 -0.19 -17.27 15.48
N ILE A 382 -0.65 -18.13 14.56
CA ILE A 382 -1.52 -19.24 14.94
C ILE A 382 -0.75 -20.33 15.72
N LEU A 383 0.53 -20.56 15.42
CA LEU A 383 1.36 -21.52 16.14
C LEU A 383 1.71 -21.02 17.55
N SER A 384 2.02 -19.74 17.73
CA SER A 384 2.20 -19.16 19.07
C SER A 384 0.90 -19.21 19.87
N TYR A 385 -0.25 -18.90 19.26
CA TYR A 385 -1.56 -19.04 19.91
C TYR A 385 -1.85 -20.48 20.39
N LYS A 386 -1.35 -21.49 19.66
CA LYS A 386 -1.42 -22.90 20.07
C LYS A 386 -0.46 -23.25 21.21
N ASN A 387 0.79 -22.81 21.08
CA ASN A 387 1.91 -23.31 21.88
C ASN A 387 2.15 -22.50 23.16
N ASP A 388 1.75 -21.23 23.19
CA ASP A 388 1.97 -20.34 24.32
C ASP A 388 0.81 -20.44 25.33
N ILE A 389 -0.39 -20.83 24.88
CA ILE A 389 -1.59 -21.01 25.73
C ILE A 389 -1.80 -22.51 26.03
N LYS A 390 -1.84 -22.87 27.33
CA LYS A 390 -1.86 -24.27 27.79
C LYS A 390 -3.09 -25.04 27.30
N GLU A 391 -4.26 -24.41 27.31
CA GLU A 391 -5.53 -24.99 26.90
C GLU A 391 -5.56 -25.27 25.39
N ASN A 392 -4.97 -24.37 24.60
CA ASN A 392 -4.97 -24.44 23.15
C ASN A 392 -4.09 -25.57 22.60
N LYS A 393 -3.07 -26.02 23.35
CA LYS A 393 -2.25 -27.19 22.98
C LYS A 393 -3.08 -28.45 22.74
N LYS A 394 -4.24 -28.56 23.40
CA LYS A 394 -5.16 -29.71 23.28
C LYS A 394 -5.98 -29.68 21.98
N ILE A 395 -6.06 -28.53 21.30
CA ILE A 395 -6.82 -28.36 20.07
C ILE A 395 -6.02 -28.96 18.90
N ARG A 396 -6.45 -30.13 18.43
CA ARG A 396 -5.81 -30.82 17.29
C ARG A 396 -6.09 -30.15 15.95
N SER A 397 -7.29 -29.60 15.77
CA SER A 397 -7.73 -29.01 14.49
C SER A 397 -7.29 -27.55 14.36
N MET A 398 -6.49 -27.27 13.34
CA MET A 398 -6.09 -25.89 13.00
C MET A 398 -7.28 -25.01 12.58
N ILE A 399 -8.36 -25.61 12.05
CA ILE A 399 -9.58 -24.87 11.70
C ILE A 399 -10.28 -24.38 12.97
N LYS A 400 -10.45 -25.27 13.97
CA LYS A 400 -11.03 -24.89 15.26
C LYS A 400 -10.19 -23.84 15.98
N LEU A 401 -8.87 -23.98 15.92
CA LEU A 401 -7.95 -23.02 16.53
C LEU A 401 -8.07 -21.62 15.89
N ARG A 402 -8.14 -21.55 14.55
CA ARG A 402 -8.37 -20.29 13.83
C ARG A 402 -9.70 -19.64 14.22
N GLN A 403 -10.78 -20.43 14.30
CA GLN A 403 -12.09 -19.93 14.74
C GLN A 403 -12.06 -19.38 16.17
N GLN A 404 -11.33 -20.05 17.08
CA GLN A 404 -11.16 -19.56 18.45
C GLN A 404 -10.34 -18.26 18.50
N LEU A 405 -9.23 -18.18 17.74
CA LEU A 405 -8.45 -16.94 17.62
C LEU A 405 -9.30 -15.78 17.09
N ILE A 406 -10.11 -16.01 16.05
CA ILE A 406 -11.03 -15.02 15.49
C ILE A 406 -12.00 -14.51 16.57
N LYS A 407 -12.58 -15.43 17.35
CA LYS A 407 -13.51 -15.08 18.44
C LYS A 407 -12.82 -14.24 19.51
N ASP A 408 -11.62 -14.63 19.94
CA ASP A 408 -10.88 -13.93 20.98
C ASP A 408 -10.39 -12.56 20.50
N TYR A 409 -9.93 -12.44 19.25
CA TYR A 409 -9.57 -11.16 18.66
C TYR A 409 -10.76 -10.19 18.59
N LEU A 410 -11.93 -10.69 18.17
CA LEU A 410 -13.15 -9.87 18.17
C LEU A 410 -13.54 -9.43 19.59
N LEU A 411 -13.41 -10.32 20.57
CA LEU A 411 -13.63 -9.97 21.98
C LEU A 411 -12.63 -8.92 22.46
N TRP A 412 -11.37 -9.05 22.05
CA TRP A 412 -10.32 -8.09 22.35
C TRP A 412 -10.67 -6.68 21.86
N ILE A 413 -10.89 -6.55 20.55
CA ILE A 413 -11.12 -5.27 19.89
C ILE A 413 -12.44 -4.63 20.31
N VAL A 414 -13.52 -5.41 20.47
CA VAL A 414 -14.87 -4.84 20.70
C VAL A 414 -15.17 -4.62 22.19
N LYS A 415 -14.48 -5.34 23.10
CA LYS A 415 -14.79 -5.32 24.54
C LYS A 415 -13.55 -5.08 25.42
N GLU A 416 -12.49 -5.88 25.34
CA GLU A 416 -11.36 -5.74 26.27
C GLU A 416 -10.60 -4.42 26.09
N SER A 417 -10.40 -3.96 24.85
CA SER A 417 -9.85 -2.64 24.51
C SER A 417 -10.60 -1.49 25.19
N LYS A 418 -11.92 -1.65 25.35
CA LYS A 418 -12.84 -0.73 26.04
C LYS A 418 -12.90 -0.95 27.55
N GLY A 419 -11.97 -1.72 28.11
CA GLY A 419 -11.87 -1.96 29.55
C GLY A 419 -12.84 -3.01 30.10
N PHE A 420 -13.48 -3.86 29.29
CA PHE A 420 -14.32 -4.96 29.80
C PHE A 420 -13.52 -6.27 29.92
N PRO A 421 -13.19 -6.75 31.15
CA PRO A 421 -12.35 -7.94 31.37
C PRO A 421 -13.14 -9.25 31.17
N LEU A 422 -13.46 -9.59 29.93
CA LEU A 422 -14.28 -10.76 29.57
C LEU A 422 -13.47 -11.98 29.13
N MET A 423 -12.20 -11.81 28.82
CA MET A 423 -11.31 -12.86 28.32
C MET A 423 -10.69 -13.67 29.46
N GLU A 424 -10.42 -14.96 29.19
CA GLU A 424 -9.63 -15.81 30.08
C GLU A 424 -8.21 -15.26 30.27
N LYS A 425 -7.62 -15.50 31.44
CA LYS A 425 -6.35 -14.90 31.84
C LYS A 425 -5.22 -15.18 30.85
N ASP A 426 -5.03 -16.43 30.45
CA ASP A 426 -3.93 -16.84 29.57
C ASP A 426 -4.10 -16.28 28.15
N ASN A 427 -5.34 -16.26 27.64
CA ASN A 427 -5.65 -15.66 26.34
C ASN A 427 -5.42 -14.14 26.37
N ARG A 428 -5.80 -13.46 27.46
CA ARG A 428 -5.54 -12.02 27.63
C ARG A 428 -4.04 -11.73 27.64
N LEU A 429 -3.26 -12.49 28.41
CA LEU A 429 -1.80 -12.33 28.47
C LEU A 429 -1.15 -12.55 27.10
N TRP A 430 -1.61 -13.55 26.35
CA TRP A 430 -1.12 -13.79 25.00
C TRP A 430 -1.45 -12.64 24.04
N ILE A 431 -2.69 -12.12 24.08
CA ILE A 431 -3.08 -10.95 23.27
C ILE A 431 -2.26 -9.72 23.67
N GLU A 432 -2.06 -9.48 24.97
CA GLU A 432 -1.23 -8.37 25.46
C GLU A 432 0.21 -8.44 24.94
N TYR A 433 0.73 -9.65 24.74
CA TYR A 433 2.08 -9.87 24.26
C TYR A 433 2.21 -9.84 22.74
N ARG A 434 1.26 -10.41 22.00
CA ARG A 434 1.35 -10.62 20.53
C ARG A 434 0.61 -9.58 19.69
N ILE A 435 -0.40 -8.92 20.26
CA ILE A 435 -1.36 -8.11 19.49
C ILE A 435 -1.47 -6.70 20.06
N ALA A 436 -1.71 -6.57 21.36
CA ALA A 436 -1.98 -5.29 22.00
C ALA A 436 -0.78 -4.33 21.90
N PRO A 437 -1.01 -3.03 22.14
CA PRO A 437 0.08 -2.08 22.36
C PRO A 437 0.99 -2.49 23.51
N ASN A 438 2.26 -2.08 23.45
CA ASN A 438 3.15 -2.28 24.58
C ASN A 438 2.76 -1.33 25.72
N LYS A 439 2.21 -1.90 26.80
CA LYS A 439 1.76 -1.14 27.97
C LYS A 439 2.86 -0.36 28.70
N TYR A 440 4.13 -0.69 28.47
CA TYR A 440 5.28 -0.02 29.08
C TYR A 440 5.87 1.11 28.24
N GLU A 441 5.42 1.26 26.99
CA GLU A 441 5.86 2.32 26.09
C GLU A 441 4.84 3.47 26.03
N PRO A 442 5.27 4.66 25.57
CA PRO A 442 4.36 5.75 25.26
C PRO A 442 3.33 5.37 24.20
N LYS A 443 2.20 6.09 24.17
CA LYS A 443 1.26 6.00 23.05
C LYS A 443 1.81 6.77 21.86
N PHE A 444 2.43 6.05 20.93
CA PHE A 444 2.92 6.65 19.70
C PHE A 444 1.76 6.90 18.71
N PRO A 445 1.65 8.12 18.16
CA PRO A 445 0.87 8.38 16.96
C PRO A 445 1.24 7.38 15.84
N ALA A 446 0.25 7.00 15.02
CA ALA A 446 0.42 5.93 14.04
C ALA A 446 1.56 6.18 13.04
N ASP A 447 1.81 7.45 12.70
CA ASP A 447 2.88 7.91 11.81
C ASP A 447 4.28 7.92 12.45
N MET A 448 4.38 7.77 13.78
CA MET A 448 5.65 7.67 14.50
C MET A 448 6.09 6.23 14.79
N ARG A 449 5.26 5.24 14.44
CA ARG A 449 5.53 3.82 14.72
C ARG A 449 6.48 3.23 13.68
N GLY A 450 7.50 2.50 14.13
CA GLY A 450 8.41 1.76 13.25
C GLY A 450 9.34 2.63 12.38
N LEU A 451 9.54 3.90 12.76
CA LEU A 451 10.42 4.81 12.03
C LEU A 451 11.90 4.44 12.22
N THR A 452 12.68 4.57 11.15
CA THR A 452 14.15 4.50 11.20
C THR A 452 14.73 5.74 11.89
N LEU A 453 15.97 5.65 12.41
CA LEU A 453 16.65 6.80 13.02
C LEU A 453 16.72 8.04 12.11
N LYS A 454 16.91 7.83 10.80
CA LYS A 454 16.89 8.91 9.81
C LYS A 454 15.53 9.62 9.76
N GLN A 455 14.45 8.84 9.65
CA GLN A 455 13.07 9.37 9.61
C GLN A 455 12.68 10.05 10.93
N GLN A 456 13.19 9.56 12.07
CA GLN A 456 12.96 10.20 13.36
C GLN A 456 13.62 11.58 13.44
N ARG A 457 14.85 11.74 12.91
CA ARG A 457 15.55 13.03 12.83
C ARG A 457 14.82 14.00 11.90
N GLU A 458 14.47 13.56 10.70
CA GLU A 458 13.72 14.36 9.72
C GLU A 458 12.36 14.78 10.29
N GLY A 459 11.68 13.88 11.01
CA GLY A 459 10.41 14.19 11.69
C GLY A 459 10.55 15.22 12.81
N LEU A 460 11.62 15.14 13.61
CA LEU A 460 11.90 16.14 14.65
C LEU A 460 12.21 17.51 14.03
N GLU A 461 13.04 17.54 12.98
CA GLU A 461 13.38 18.78 12.25
C GLU A 461 12.11 19.41 11.66
N ALA A 462 11.24 18.61 11.05
CA ALA A 462 9.96 19.09 10.50
C ALA A 462 9.01 19.63 11.59
N GLU A 463 8.91 18.98 12.74
CA GLU A 463 8.10 19.50 13.86
C GLU A 463 8.69 20.78 14.46
N THR A 464 10.02 20.89 14.54
CA THR A 464 10.71 22.08 15.06
C THR A 464 10.56 23.26 14.09
N ALA A 465 10.63 23.00 12.78
CA ALA A 465 10.51 24.02 11.74
C ALA A 465 9.13 24.70 11.69
N LYS A 466 8.09 24.06 12.24
CA LYS A 466 6.75 24.66 12.32
C LYS A 466 6.71 25.93 13.19
N ASN A 467 7.71 26.14 14.06
CA ASN A 467 7.78 27.28 14.99
C ASN A 467 6.46 27.52 15.75
N ASP A 468 5.76 26.44 16.08
CA ASP A 468 4.48 26.44 16.80
C ASP A 468 4.68 25.71 18.14
N ASP A 469 4.41 26.41 19.23
CA ASP A 469 4.42 25.87 20.59
C ASP A 469 3.10 25.16 20.94
N SER A 470 2.32 24.72 19.94
CA SER A 470 1.10 23.98 20.18
C SER A 470 1.37 22.69 21.00
N PRO A 471 0.44 22.30 21.88
CA PRO A 471 0.59 21.11 22.72
C PRO A 471 0.98 19.85 21.95
N MET A 472 0.38 19.66 20.78
CA MET A 472 0.65 18.50 19.94
C MET A 472 2.02 18.56 19.26
N SER A 473 2.51 19.73 18.85
CA SER A 473 3.87 19.83 18.30
C SER A 473 4.90 19.55 19.39
N LEU A 474 4.77 20.16 20.57
CA LEU A 474 5.65 19.91 21.72
C LEU A 474 5.64 18.44 22.14
N PHE A 475 4.46 17.80 22.17
CA PHE A 475 4.32 16.37 22.44
C PHE A 475 5.07 15.52 21.41
N ARG A 476 4.87 15.78 20.11
CA ARG A 476 5.54 15.03 19.03
C ARG A 476 7.05 15.22 19.06
N GLN A 477 7.55 16.44 19.28
CA GLN A 477 8.98 16.72 19.46
C GLN A 477 9.56 15.89 20.63
N ALA A 478 8.86 15.85 21.77
CA ALA A 478 9.27 15.06 22.93
C ALA A 478 9.33 13.56 22.60
N LEU A 479 8.34 13.02 21.87
CA LEU A 479 8.33 11.64 21.44
C LEU A 479 9.45 11.31 20.46
N TYR A 480 9.77 12.17 19.48
CA TYR A 480 10.90 11.96 18.57
C TYR A 480 12.24 11.92 19.33
N ARG A 481 12.44 12.85 20.26
CA ARG A 481 13.62 12.86 21.14
C ARG A 481 13.71 11.58 21.97
N TYR A 482 12.60 11.15 22.58
CA TYR A 482 12.55 9.90 23.32
C TYR A 482 12.86 8.67 22.44
N LEU A 483 12.36 8.62 21.20
CA LEU A 483 12.63 7.51 20.27
C LEU A 483 14.11 7.40 19.91
N MET A 484 14.77 8.54 19.65
CA MET A 484 16.20 8.56 19.32
C MET A 484 17.09 8.26 20.52
N GLU A 485 16.69 8.70 21.71
CA GLU A 485 17.50 8.70 22.94
C GLU A 485 16.79 7.92 24.06
N SER A 486 16.30 6.72 23.73
CA SER A 486 15.35 5.94 24.56
C SER A 486 15.91 5.36 25.87
N GLU A 487 17.19 5.63 26.18
CA GLU A 487 17.86 5.24 27.43
C GLU A 487 18.63 6.40 28.08
N ASN A 488 18.66 7.59 27.45
CA ASN A 488 19.47 8.72 27.89
C ASN A 488 18.68 9.66 28.80
N GLN A 489 18.83 9.48 30.12
CA GLN A 489 18.11 10.27 31.12
C GLN A 489 18.49 11.77 31.10
N GLU A 490 19.70 12.13 30.69
CA GLU A 490 20.11 13.54 30.59
C GLU A 490 19.30 14.25 29.51
N VAL A 491 19.17 13.63 28.34
CA VAL A 491 18.31 14.14 27.25
C VAL A 491 16.85 14.20 27.71
N TRP A 492 16.38 13.22 28.48
CA TRP A 492 15.01 13.25 28.98
C TRP A 492 14.75 14.44 29.90
N ASN A 493 15.65 14.69 30.85
CA ASN A 493 15.54 15.80 31.79
C ASN A 493 15.68 17.16 31.09
N ALA A 494 16.61 17.27 30.13
CA ALA A 494 16.88 18.53 29.44
C ALA A 494 15.85 18.86 28.36
N GLU A 495 15.33 17.86 27.65
CA GLU A 495 14.56 18.08 26.42
C GLU A 495 13.17 17.45 26.38
N VAL A 496 12.99 16.23 26.92
CA VAL A 496 11.73 15.49 26.81
C VAL A 496 10.72 15.97 27.86
N PHE A 497 11.09 15.94 29.14
CA PHE A 497 10.20 16.31 30.24
C PHE A 497 9.74 17.78 30.17
N PRO A 498 10.59 18.78 29.89
CA PRO A 498 10.14 20.16 29.78
C PRO A 498 9.09 20.35 28.66
N ARG A 499 9.25 19.64 27.53
CA ARG A 499 8.28 19.69 26.42
C ARG A 499 6.97 18.99 26.77
N LEU A 500 7.03 17.83 27.43
CA LEU A 500 5.83 17.13 27.89
C LEU A 500 5.04 17.94 28.91
N GLU A 501 5.70 18.56 29.89
CA GLU A 501 5.02 19.39 30.89
C GLU A 501 4.37 20.62 30.24
N LYS A 502 5.05 21.30 29.30
CA LYS A 502 4.43 22.39 28.51
C LYS A 502 3.24 21.90 27.67
N ALA A 503 3.37 20.74 27.03
CA ALA A 503 2.29 20.15 26.25
C ALA A 503 1.06 19.81 27.11
N MET A 504 1.27 19.22 28.30
CA MET A 504 0.20 18.96 29.26
C MET A 504 -0.44 20.23 29.82
N GLN A 505 0.33 21.31 30.00
CA GLN A 505 -0.22 22.60 30.42
C GLN A 505 -1.11 23.23 29.35
N GLY A 506 -0.72 23.12 28.08
CA GLY A 506 -1.48 23.71 26.97
C GLY A 506 -2.70 22.87 26.54
N ASP A 507 -2.68 21.55 26.75
CA ASP A 507 -3.86 20.68 26.57
C ASP A 507 -3.94 19.61 27.67
N PRO A 508 -4.43 19.97 28.87
CA PRO A 508 -4.48 19.05 30.01
C PRO A 508 -5.45 17.90 29.78
N ASN A 509 -6.40 18.01 28.86
CA ASN A 509 -7.40 16.94 28.62
C ASN A 509 -6.93 15.92 27.57
N ASN A 510 -5.74 16.10 27.01
CA ASN A 510 -5.18 15.17 26.06
C ASN A 510 -4.73 13.86 26.73
N LEU A 511 -5.53 12.81 26.55
CA LEU A 511 -5.27 11.51 27.13
C LEU A 511 -3.98 10.87 26.62
N ASP A 512 -3.60 11.11 25.36
CA ASP A 512 -2.39 10.52 24.78
C ASP A 512 -1.12 11.16 25.34
N ILE A 513 -1.14 12.47 25.57
CA ILE A 513 -0.05 13.18 26.25
C ILE A 513 0.09 12.68 27.69
N LEU A 514 -1.01 12.62 28.45
CA LEU A 514 -1.01 12.19 29.85
C LEU A 514 -0.48 10.77 30.03
N TYR A 515 -0.99 9.81 29.25
CA TYR A 515 -0.52 8.42 29.37
C TYR A 515 0.95 8.30 28.96
N SER A 516 1.34 8.93 27.85
CA SER A 516 2.70 8.86 27.33
C SER A 516 3.71 9.48 28.29
N ALA A 517 3.41 10.64 28.85
CA ALA A 517 4.23 11.26 29.88
C ALA A 517 4.36 10.33 31.10
N GLY A 518 3.26 9.75 31.57
CA GLY A 518 3.27 8.75 32.64
C GLY A 518 4.20 7.57 32.33
N ALA A 519 4.15 7.02 31.12
CA ALA A 519 5.00 5.91 30.69
C ALA A 519 6.50 6.28 30.67
N ILE A 520 6.85 7.46 30.16
CA ILE A 520 8.25 7.93 30.11
C ILE A 520 8.78 8.20 31.53
N TYR A 521 8.02 8.90 32.37
CA TYR A 521 8.39 9.13 33.77
C TYR A 521 8.54 7.82 34.54
N ARG A 522 7.71 6.82 34.25
CA ARG A 522 7.83 5.49 34.86
C ARG A 522 9.14 4.82 34.46
N LYS A 523 9.52 4.89 33.18
CA LYS A 523 10.80 4.35 32.69
C LYS A 523 11.99 5.05 33.36
N ALA A 524 11.86 6.35 33.62
CA ALA A 524 12.83 7.14 34.40
C ALA A 524 12.78 6.91 35.93
N LYS A 525 11.92 6.00 36.42
CA LYS A 525 11.68 5.75 37.86
C LYS A 525 11.30 7.02 38.65
N ASN A 526 10.63 7.96 38.01
CA ASN A 526 10.18 9.20 38.62
C ASN A 526 8.75 9.06 39.16
N LYS A 527 8.51 9.47 40.41
CA LYS A 527 7.21 9.40 41.09
C LYS A 527 6.09 10.18 40.41
N ARG A 528 6.42 11.17 39.57
CA ARG A 528 5.47 11.93 38.74
C ARG A 528 4.59 11.01 37.88
N CYS A 529 5.07 9.84 37.50
CA CYS A 529 4.26 8.88 36.73
C CYS A 529 2.99 8.43 37.47
N ILE A 530 3.01 8.33 38.81
CA ILE A 530 1.85 7.92 39.61
C ILE A 530 0.74 8.97 39.47
N GLU A 531 1.08 10.25 39.62
CA GLU A 531 0.14 11.35 39.51
C GLU A 531 -0.52 11.39 38.13
N LEU A 532 0.28 11.25 37.08
CA LEU A 532 -0.18 11.26 35.68
C LEU A 532 -1.08 10.06 35.36
N PHE A 533 -0.74 8.86 35.84
CA PHE A 533 -1.60 7.68 35.65
C PHE A 533 -2.91 7.78 36.44
N VAL A 534 -2.87 8.30 37.68
CA VAL A 534 -4.10 8.57 38.46
C VAL A 534 -4.96 9.62 37.76
N GLU A 535 -4.36 10.67 37.20
CA GLU A 535 -5.10 11.68 36.42
C GLU A 535 -5.70 11.09 35.14
N TYR A 536 -4.94 10.30 34.39
CA TYR A 536 -5.41 9.60 33.20
C TYR A 536 -6.64 8.73 33.52
N THR A 537 -6.57 7.91 34.57
CA THR A 537 -7.68 7.02 34.97
C THR A 537 -8.92 7.78 35.42
N LYS A 538 -8.79 8.99 35.99
CA LYS A 538 -9.94 9.85 36.28
C LYS A 538 -10.62 10.36 35.01
N LYS A 539 -9.83 10.75 34.00
CA LYS A 539 -10.32 11.33 32.73
C LYS A 539 -10.84 10.27 31.75
N ALA A 540 -10.25 9.09 31.74
CA ALA A 540 -10.67 7.94 30.98
C ALA A 540 -10.90 6.76 31.94
N PRO A 541 -12.05 6.63 32.60
CA PRO A 541 -12.28 5.57 33.58
C PRO A 541 -12.39 4.18 32.95
N GLN A 542 -12.72 4.10 31.66
CA GLN A 542 -13.10 2.86 30.99
C GLN A 542 -12.35 2.67 29.66
N SER A 543 -11.09 2.23 29.76
CA SER A 543 -10.30 1.76 28.62
C SER A 543 -9.27 0.72 29.07
N TRP A 544 -8.70 -0.04 28.13
CA TRP A 544 -7.60 -0.95 28.43
C TRP A 544 -6.39 -0.18 28.97
N TRP A 545 -6.08 0.97 28.38
CA TRP A 545 -5.02 1.86 28.85
C TRP A 545 -5.22 2.32 30.31
N SER A 546 -6.47 2.54 30.73
CA SER A 546 -6.80 2.94 32.11
C SER A 546 -6.49 1.83 33.10
N LYS A 547 -6.79 0.58 32.72
CA LYS A 547 -6.41 -0.58 33.53
C LYS A 547 -4.89 -0.70 33.64
N LYS A 548 -4.16 -0.45 32.55
CA LYS A 548 -2.68 -0.51 32.56
C LYS A 548 -2.06 0.62 33.35
N ALA A 549 -2.61 1.82 33.27
CA ALA A 549 -2.24 2.93 34.15
C ALA A 549 -2.42 2.55 35.64
N LEU A 550 -3.55 1.91 36.00
CA LEU A 550 -3.78 1.44 37.37
C LEU A 550 -2.81 0.32 37.78
N GLU A 551 -2.53 -0.66 36.92
CA GLU A 551 -1.50 -1.68 37.14
C GLU A 551 -0.14 -1.05 37.44
N HIS A 552 0.26 -0.03 36.65
CA HIS A 552 1.51 0.70 36.87
C HIS A 552 1.55 1.42 38.21
N VAL A 553 0.46 2.06 38.62
CA VAL A 553 0.35 2.72 39.94
C VAL A 553 0.53 1.70 41.07
N THR A 554 -0.07 0.51 40.93
CA THR A 554 0.03 -0.53 41.97
C THR A 554 1.41 -1.18 42.06
N THR A 555 2.14 -1.26 40.94
CA THR A 555 3.44 -1.96 40.82
C THR A 555 4.65 -1.04 40.96
N PHE A 556 4.46 0.28 40.99
CA PHE A 556 5.54 1.26 41.19
C PHE A 556 6.02 1.34 42.65
N LYS A 557 5.25 0.79 43.59
CA LYS A 557 5.68 0.59 44.98
C LYS A 557 6.88 -0.35 45.04
#